data_AF-A0A350JKZ4-F1
#
_entry.id   AF-A0A350JKZ4-F1
#
_cell.length_a   1.000
_cell.length_b   1.000
_cell.length_c   1.000
_cell.angle_alpha   90.00
_cell.angle_beta   90.00
_cell.angle_gamma   90.00
#
_symmetry.space_group_name_H-M   'P 1'
#
loop_
_entity.id
_entity.type
_entity.pdbx_description
1 polymer ?
#
loop_
_entity_poly.entity_id
_entity_poly.type
_entity_poly.pdbx_seq_one_letter_code
_entity_poly.pdbx_strand_id
1 'polypeptide(L)'
;MKKPLHILIFLLASITAFAQSPDKMTYQSVVRDGSGDLVTSQSVGIKVSIIQYSTSGTVAYSESHSVSTNANGLATIEVGTGTILTGSMSAIDWSEGPYFMKSETDPTGGSSYTIVGTSQLLSVPFALYANDAGHANTATSLVGGSGSSIWSTNSNDDVYYLDGNVGIGTNDPNIINFGNSGTVLTILTDDAGAATIEMVADRSQDDQAVGWINYINDDVRVVDLLVLRASNGTSGKFVVRTNNGGGGLGAANMTWQFQITEDGDVFLHDSSNGIIMVSPNGSCWKTTVNNSGNLVTTSTTCPQ
;
A
#
# COMPACT_ATOMS: atom_id res chain seq x y z
N MET A 1 -25.85 -25.95 24.37
CA MET A 1 -24.94 -25.60 23.26
C MET A 1 -25.59 -25.99 21.93
N LYS A 2 -26.35 -25.10 21.28
CA LYS A 2 -27.02 -25.36 19.96
C LYS A 2 -26.85 -24.20 18.94
N LYS A 3 -26.04 -23.19 19.30
CA LYS A 3 -25.85 -21.97 18.51
C LYS A 3 -24.90 -22.08 17.28
N PRO A 4 -23.89 -22.99 17.20
CA PRO A 4 -23.00 -23.00 16.04
C PRO A 4 -23.64 -23.54 14.76
N LEU A 5 -24.69 -24.39 14.88
CA LEU A 5 -25.36 -24.99 13.72
C LEU A 5 -26.13 -23.94 12.88
N HIS A 6 -26.72 -22.94 13.53
CA HIS A 6 -27.48 -21.90 12.85
C HIS A 6 -26.57 -20.97 12.04
N ILE A 7 -25.37 -20.68 12.55
CA ILE A 7 -24.36 -19.87 11.85
C ILE A 7 -23.84 -20.62 10.61
N LEU A 8 -23.60 -21.93 10.74
CA LEU A 8 -23.15 -22.76 9.62
C LEU A 8 -24.22 -22.85 8.52
N ILE A 9 -25.49 -23.02 8.88
CA ILE A 9 -26.60 -23.02 7.91
C ILE A 9 -26.73 -21.67 7.21
N PHE A 10 -26.59 -20.56 7.94
CA PHE A 10 -26.63 -19.22 7.35
C PHE A 10 -25.46 -18.99 6.39
N LEU A 11 -24.26 -19.47 6.74
CA LEU A 11 -23.05 -19.39 5.90
C LEU A 11 -23.17 -20.25 4.63
N LEU A 12 -23.76 -21.45 4.73
CA LEU A 12 -24.01 -22.31 3.57
C LEU A 12 -25.14 -21.77 2.66
N ALA A 13 -26.09 -21.03 3.22
CA ALA A 13 -27.15 -20.37 2.44
C ALA A 13 -26.66 -19.14 1.67
N SER A 14 -25.63 -18.44 2.15
CA SER A 14 -25.05 -17.30 1.42
C SER A 14 -24.26 -17.70 0.16
N ILE A 15 -23.79 -18.95 0.07
CA ILE A 15 -22.99 -19.42 -1.08
C ILE A 15 -23.85 -19.79 -2.30
N THR A 16 -25.17 -19.89 -2.15
CA THR A 16 -26.08 -20.25 -3.24
C THR A 16 -26.80 -19.04 -3.87
N ALA A 17 -26.54 -17.83 -3.40
CA ALA A 17 -27.05 -16.60 -3.98
C ALA A 17 -26.26 -16.23 -5.25
N PHE A 18 -26.47 -16.96 -6.33
CA PHE A 18 -25.97 -16.59 -7.65
C PHE A 18 -26.79 -15.41 -8.20
N ALA A 19 -26.27 -14.19 -8.07
CA ALA A 19 -26.82 -13.00 -8.72
C ALA A 19 -26.42 -12.92 -10.21
N GLN A 20 -26.58 -14.01 -10.96
CA GLN A 20 -26.30 -14.00 -12.40
C GLN A 20 -27.42 -13.26 -13.11
N SER A 21 -27.08 -12.21 -13.85
CA SER A 21 -28.03 -11.58 -14.77
C SER A 21 -28.50 -12.63 -15.78
N PRO A 22 -29.81 -12.74 -16.07
CA PRO A 22 -30.28 -13.66 -17.10
C PRO A 22 -29.57 -13.42 -18.45
N ASP A 23 -29.11 -14.47 -19.11
CA ASP A 23 -28.49 -14.41 -20.45
C ASP A 23 -29.53 -14.19 -21.56
N LYS A 24 -30.44 -13.23 -21.36
CA LYS A 24 -31.50 -12.91 -22.32
C LYS A 24 -31.89 -11.43 -22.27
N MET A 25 -32.39 -10.92 -23.38
CA MET A 25 -32.85 -9.52 -23.52
C MET A 25 -34.14 -9.43 -24.33
N THR A 26 -35.02 -8.49 -24.00
CA THR A 26 -36.25 -8.27 -24.78
C THR A 26 -35.94 -7.50 -26.07
N TYR A 27 -36.51 -7.94 -27.18
CA TYR A 27 -36.48 -7.24 -28.46
C TYR A 27 -37.91 -7.06 -28.99
N GLN A 28 -38.20 -5.85 -29.48
CA GLN A 28 -39.48 -5.50 -30.08
C GLN A 28 -39.27 -4.84 -31.44
N SER A 29 -40.07 -5.25 -32.42
CA SER A 29 -40.05 -4.68 -33.76
C SER A 29 -41.45 -4.54 -34.33
N VAL A 30 -41.67 -3.49 -35.12
CA VAL A 30 -42.89 -3.32 -35.91
C VAL A 30 -42.61 -3.85 -37.31
N VAL A 31 -43.37 -4.86 -37.74
CA VAL A 31 -43.16 -5.54 -39.02
C VAL A 31 -44.05 -4.91 -40.09
N ARG A 32 -43.43 -4.53 -41.20
CA ARG A 32 -44.09 -4.01 -42.40
C ARG A 32 -43.75 -4.88 -43.61
N ASP A 33 -44.68 -5.07 -44.52
CA ASP A 33 -44.45 -5.82 -45.76
C ASP A 33 -43.76 -4.97 -46.84
N GLY A 34 -43.59 -5.54 -48.04
CA GLY A 34 -42.96 -4.86 -49.18
C GLY A 34 -43.75 -3.67 -49.73
N SER A 35 -45.03 -3.52 -49.37
CA SER A 35 -45.87 -2.37 -49.70
C SER A 35 -45.81 -1.28 -48.63
N GLY A 36 -45.19 -1.57 -47.47
CA GLY A 36 -45.12 -0.69 -46.31
C GLY A 36 -46.29 -0.86 -45.33
N ASP A 37 -47.21 -1.78 -45.60
CA ASP A 37 -48.38 -2.07 -44.76
C ASP A 37 -47.97 -2.87 -43.53
N LEU A 38 -48.70 -2.69 -42.42
CA LEU A 38 -48.43 -3.43 -41.18
C LEU A 38 -48.80 -4.91 -41.36
N VAL A 39 -47.88 -5.81 -41.01
CA VAL A 39 -48.17 -7.24 -40.91
C VAL A 39 -48.82 -7.48 -39.55
N THR A 40 -50.15 -7.57 -39.50
CA THR A 40 -50.92 -7.63 -38.25
C THR A 40 -51.50 -9.02 -38.00
N SER A 41 -51.51 -9.46 -36.74
CA SER A 41 -52.13 -10.74 -36.31
C SER A 41 -51.70 -11.96 -37.11
N GLN A 42 -50.44 -11.97 -37.59
CA GLN A 42 -49.90 -13.01 -38.46
C GLN A 42 -48.58 -13.54 -37.92
N SER A 43 -48.32 -14.82 -38.18
CA SER A 43 -47.04 -15.46 -37.85
C SER A 43 -45.92 -14.92 -38.73
N VAL A 44 -44.81 -14.52 -38.11
CA VAL A 44 -43.59 -14.03 -38.75
C VAL A 44 -42.39 -14.82 -38.24
N GLY A 45 -41.41 -15.05 -39.12
CA GLY A 45 -40.14 -15.66 -38.77
C GLY A 45 -39.13 -14.56 -38.49
N ILE A 46 -38.44 -14.61 -37.34
CA ILE A 46 -37.42 -13.62 -36.98
C ILE A 46 -36.13 -14.34 -36.65
N LYS A 47 -35.03 -13.94 -37.28
CA LYS A 47 -33.68 -14.33 -36.91
C LYS A 47 -32.95 -13.13 -36.34
N VAL A 48 -32.36 -13.31 -35.17
CA VAL A 48 -31.52 -12.30 -34.50
C VAL A 48 -30.08 -12.80 -34.51
N SER A 49 -29.15 -11.91 -34.81
CA SER A 49 -27.71 -12.18 -34.75
C SER A 49 -27.00 -11.06 -33.99
N ILE A 50 -26.05 -11.42 -33.15
CA ILE A 50 -25.09 -10.50 -32.53
C ILE A 50 -23.79 -10.60 -33.33
N ILE A 51 -23.36 -9.48 -33.89
CA ILE A 51 -22.16 -9.37 -34.72
C ILE A 51 -21.13 -8.45 -34.07
N GLN A 52 -19.85 -8.82 -34.15
CA GLN A 52 -18.75 -8.14 -33.46
C GLN A 52 -18.02 -7.17 -34.40
N TYR A 53 -17.50 -6.07 -33.84
CA TYR A 53 -16.68 -5.02 -34.46
C TYR A 53 -17.34 -4.15 -35.54
N SER A 54 -18.21 -4.69 -36.40
CA SER A 54 -18.89 -3.92 -37.45
C SER A 54 -20.22 -4.53 -37.89
N THR A 55 -21.02 -3.79 -38.67
CA THR A 55 -22.30 -4.25 -39.23
C THR A 55 -22.17 -5.44 -40.19
N SER A 56 -20.95 -5.78 -40.61
CA SER A 56 -20.62 -6.92 -41.47
C SER A 56 -19.57 -7.84 -40.83
N GLY A 57 -19.38 -7.73 -39.51
CA GLY A 57 -18.40 -8.51 -38.77
C GLY A 57 -18.80 -9.96 -38.56
N THR A 58 -18.03 -10.66 -37.72
CA THR A 58 -18.27 -12.06 -37.37
C THR A 58 -19.53 -12.20 -36.53
N VAL A 59 -20.33 -13.23 -36.80
CA VAL A 59 -21.50 -13.58 -35.98
C VAL A 59 -21.02 -14.29 -34.73
N ALA A 60 -21.08 -13.60 -33.59
CA ALA A 60 -20.75 -14.17 -32.28
C ALA A 60 -21.88 -15.08 -31.78
N TYR A 61 -23.14 -14.73 -32.08
CA TYR A 61 -24.32 -15.49 -31.68
C TYR A 61 -25.47 -15.28 -32.65
N SER A 62 -26.27 -16.30 -32.91
CA SER A 62 -27.55 -16.13 -33.62
C SER A 62 -28.58 -17.19 -33.25
N GLU A 63 -29.85 -16.81 -33.34
CA GLU A 63 -31.02 -17.66 -33.06
C GLU A 63 -32.22 -17.27 -33.92
N SER A 64 -33.20 -18.16 -34.01
CA SER A 64 -34.48 -17.93 -34.69
C SER A 64 -35.69 -18.06 -33.77
N HIS A 65 -36.74 -17.33 -34.12
CA HIS A 65 -38.03 -17.23 -33.46
C HIS A 65 -39.16 -17.32 -34.47
N SER A 66 -40.28 -17.91 -34.06
CA SER A 66 -41.54 -17.86 -34.79
C SER A 66 -42.60 -17.29 -33.86
N VAL A 67 -43.07 -16.08 -34.16
CA VAL A 67 -43.99 -15.31 -33.30
C VAL A 67 -45.11 -14.70 -34.12
N SER A 68 -46.23 -14.39 -33.48
CA SER A 68 -47.33 -13.65 -34.12
C SER A 68 -47.26 -12.16 -33.78
N THR A 69 -47.46 -11.30 -34.77
CA THR A 69 -47.59 -9.85 -34.54
C THR A 69 -48.94 -9.51 -33.91
N ASN A 70 -49.04 -8.36 -33.23
CA ASN A 70 -50.33 -7.86 -32.74
C ASN A 70 -51.06 -6.96 -33.77
N ALA A 71 -52.18 -6.35 -33.37
CA ALA A 71 -52.96 -5.44 -34.21
C ALA A 71 -52.21 -4.19 -34.70
N ASN A 72 -51.08 -3.85 -34.08
CA ASN A 72 -50.20 -2.74 -34.48
C ASN A 72 -48.97 -3.22 -35.28
N GLY A 73 -48.93 -4.50 -35.66
CA GLY A 73 -47.78 -5.11 -36.34
C GLY A 73 -46.56 -5.32 -35.44
N LEU A 74 -46.72 -5.21 -34.12
CA LEU A 74 -45.63 -5.38 -33.15
C LEU A 74 -45.36 -6.86 -32.90
N ALA A 75 -44.12 -7.29 -33.10
CA ALA A 75 -43.56 -8.55 -32.63
C ALA A 75 -42.72 -8.31 -31.37
N THR A 76 -42.82 -9.21 -30.39
CA THR A 76 -42.03 -9.19 -29.15
C THR A 76 -41.36 -10.55 -28.98
N ILE A 77 -40.05 -10.57 -28.77
CA ILE A 77 -39.26 -11.77 -28.52
C ILE A 77 -38.32 -11.57 -27.33
N GLU A 78 -37.92 -12.67 -26.70
CA GLU A 78 -36.83 -12.70 -25.73
C GLU A 78 -35.59 -13.30 -26.40
N VAL A 79 -34.64 -12.45 -26.76
CA VAL A 79 -33.39 -12.88 -27.37
C VAL A 79 -32.59 -13.69 -26.36
N GLY A 80 -32.14 -14.89 -26.71
CA GLY A 80 -31.50 -15.87 -25.81
C GLY A 80 -32.39 -17.07 -25.46
N THR A 81 -33.63 -17.11 -25.96
CA THR A 81 -34.59 -18.20 -25.70
C THR A 81 -35.05 -18.92 -26.97
N GLY A 82 -34.61 -18.46 -28.14
CA GLY A 82 -34.98 -19.00 -29.43
C GLY A 82 -34.24 -20.29 -29.78
N THR A 83 -34.41 -20.73 -31.03
CA THR A 83 -33.64 -21.87 -31.55
C THR A 83 -32.26 -21.38 -31.97
N ILE A 84 -31.23 -21.80 -31.23
CA ILE A 84 -29.84 -21.40 -31.48
C ILE A 84 -29.38 -21.90 -32.85
N LEU A 85 -28.81 -21.00 -33.65
CA LEU A 85 -28.22 -21.29 -34.95
C LEU A 85 -26.68 -21.24 -34.91
N THR A 86 -26.10 -20.37 -34.07
CA THR A 86 -24.64 -20.21 -33.93
C THR A 86 -24.28 -19.66 -32.56
N GLY A 87 -23.18 -20.12 -31.97
CA GLY A 87 -22.61 -19.59 -30.74
C GLY A 87 -23.42 -19.89 -29.48
N SER A 88 -23.08 -19.20 -28.38
CA SER A 88 -23.82 -19.20 -27.12
C SER A 88 -23.81 -17.79 -26.53
N MET A 89 -24.95 -17.32 -26.01
CA MET A 89 -25.06 -15.98 -25.41
C MET A 89 -24.10 -15.82 -24.21
N SER A 90 -23.96 -16.88 -23.40
CA SER A 90 -23.08 -16.90 -22.23
C SER A 90 -21.58 -16.91 -22.57
N ALA A 91 -21.23 -17.19 -23.83
CA ALA A 91 -19.84 -17.27 -24.29
C ALA A 91 -19.37 -15.99 -25.00
N ILE A 92 -20.24 -14.98 -25.13
CA ILE A 92 -19.88 -13.70 -25.74
C ILE A 92 -19.03 -12.91 -24.73
N ASP A 93 -17.80 -12.57 -25.12
CA ASP A 93 -16.97 -11.65 -24.34
C ASP A 93 -17.39 -10.20 -24.59
N TRP A 94 -18.36 -9.72 -23.82
CA TRP A 94 -18.89 -8.36 -23.95
C TRP A 94 -17.84 -7.23 -23.78
N SER A 95 -16.63 -7.53 -23.31
CA SER A 95 -15.52 -6.56 -23.20
C SER A 95 -14.84 -6.28 -24.54
N GLU A 96 -14.95 -7.18 -25.53
CA GLU A 96 -14.37 -7.04 -26.87
C GLU A 96 -15.31 -6.33 -27.87
N GLY A 97 -16.13 -5.40 -27.37
CA GLY A 97 -17.03 -4.60 -28.19
C GLY A 97 -16.30 -3.72 -29.22
N PRO A 98 -17.04 -3.09 -30.14
CA PRO A 98 -18.49 -2.93 -30.16
C PRO A 98 -19.24 -4.14 -30.73
N TYR A 99 -20.49 -4.32 -30.31
CA TYR A 99 -21.42 -5.31 -30.83
C TYR A 99 -22.60 -4.66 -31.54
N PHE A 100 -23.18 -5.36 -32.52
CA PHE A 100 -24.37 -4.93 -33.23
C PHE A 100 -25.41 -6.05 -33.21
N MET A 101 -26.67 -5.67 -33.14
CA MET A 101 -27.81 -6.56 -33.31
C MET A 101 -28.32 -6.45 -34.73
N LYS A 102 -28.31 -7.58 -35.45
CA LYS A 102 -28.92 -7.75 -36.76
C LYS A 102 -30.23 -8.53 -36.61
N SER A 103 -31.33 -7.96 -37.08
CA SER A 103 -32.63 -8.63 -37.18
C SER A 103 -32.96 -8.88 -38.65
N GLU A 104 -33.40 -10.10 -38.94
CA GLU A 104 -33.82 -10.56 -40.26
C GLU A 104 -35.23 -11.13 -40.10
N THR A 105 -36.21 -10.65 -40.88
CA THR A 105 -37.63 -11.01 -40.70
C THR A 105 -38.25 -11.51 -42.01
N ASP A 106 -38.97 -12.63 -41.92
CA ASP A 106 -39.84 -13.18 -42.95
C ASP A 106 -41.30 -12.87 -42.55
N PRO A 107 -41.98 -11.95 -43.25
CA PRO A 107 -43.35 -11.55 -42.92
C PRO A 107 -44.37 -12.67 -43.16
N THR A 108 -43.99 -13.75 -43.86
CA THR A 108 -44.86 -14.90 -44.14
C THR A 108 -44.69 -16.05 -43.14
N GLY A 109 -43.78 -15.92 -42.17
CA GLY A 109 -43.56 -16.93 -41.13
C GLY A 109 -42.53 -18.00 -41.46
N GLY A 110 -41.88 -17.91 -42.63
CA GLY A 110 -40.85 -18.85 -43.08
C GLY A 110 -39.43 -18.45 -42.66
N SER A 111 -38.45 -18.89 -43.44
CA SER A 111 -37.02 -18.59 -43.30
C SER A 111 -36.46 -17.75 -44.44
N SER A 112 -37.34 -17.21 -45.30
CA SER A 112 -36.98 -16.34 -46.42
C SER A 112 -36.96 -14.89 -45.94
N TYR A 113 -35.94 -14.55 -45.14
CA TYR A 113 -35.85 -13.24 -44.52
C TYR A 113 -35.63 -12.13 -45.56
N THR A 114 -36.61 -11.23 -45.69
CA THR A 114 -36.60 -10.13 -46.67
C THR A 114 -36.40 -8.77 -46.02
N ILE A 115 -36.80 -8.62 -44.77
CA ILE A 115 -36.66 -7.38 -44.00
C ILE A 115 -35.40 -7.51 -43.14
N VAL A 116 -34.42 -6.63 -43.33
CA VAL A 116 -33.14 -6.66 -42.61
C VAL A 116 -32.88 -5.33 -41.93
N GLY A 117 -32.54 -5.35 -40.66
CA GLY A 117 -32.11 -4.18 -39.90
C GLY A 117 -30.89 -4.51 -39.05
N THR A 118 -29.90 -3.61 -39.01
CA THR A 118 -28.72 -3.73 -38.16
C THR A 118 -28.57 -2.46 -37.32
N SER A 119 -28.37 -2.61 -36.02
CA SER A 119 -28.18 -1.49 -35.09
C SER A 119 -27.07 -1.82 -34.09
N GLN A 120 -26.32 -0.82 -33.64
CA GLN A 120 -25.29 -1.04 -32.62
C GLN A 120 -25.95 -1.28 -31.27
N LEU A 121 -25.44 -2.26 -30.51
CA LEU A 121 -25.80 -2.44 -29.11
C LEU A 121 -25.09 -1.35 -28.29
N LEU A 122 -25.86 -0.38 -27.81
CA LEU A 122 -25.38 0.68 -26.94
C LEU A 122 -25.66 0.33 -25.47
N SER A 123 -24.78 0.77 -24.57
CA SER A 123 -24.97 0.59 -23.13
C SER A 123 -26.27 1.27 -22.68
N VAL A 124 -27.12 0.53 -21.99
CA VAL A 124 -28.27 1.10 -21.25
C VAL A 124 -27.77 1.79 -19.97
N PRO A 125 -28.47 2.79 -19.41
CA PRO A 125 -28.00 3.52 -18.22
C PRO A 125 -27.62 2.62 -17.03
N PHE A 126 -28.35 1.53 -16.82
CA PHE A 126 -28.03 0.53 -15.78
C PHE A 126 -26.75 -0.26 -16.09
N ALA A 127 -26.50 -0.59 -17.37
CA ALA A 127 -25.26 -1.25 -17.80
C ALA A 127 -24.06 -0.31 -17.72
N LEU A 128 -24.24 1.00 -17.94
CA LEU A 128 -23.19 2.00 -17.74
C LEU A 128 -22.79 2.10 -16.26
N TYR A 129 -23.77 2.12 -15.35
CA TYR A 129 -23.52 2.08 -13.91
C TYR A 129 -22.88 0.75 -13.45
N ALA A 130 -23.25 -0.38 -14.07
CA ALA A 130 -22.64 -1.67 -13.81
C ALA A 130 -21.19 -1.76 -14.34
N ASN A 131 -20.84 -1.08 -15.43
CA ASN A 131 -19.46 -0.94 -15.88
C ASN A 131 -18.61 -0.22 -14.83
N ASP A 132 -19.13 0.85 -14.20
CA ASP A 132 -18.43 1.53 -13.09
C ASP A 132 -18.25 0.59 -11.88
N ALA A 133 -19.21 -0.29 -11.60
CA ALA A 133 -19.10 -1.32 -10.56
C ALA A 133 -18.17 -2.48 -10.95
N GLY A 134 -18.05 -2.83 -12.24
CA GLY A 134 -17.08 -3.80 -12.74
C GLY A 134 -15.63 -3.32 -12.58
N HIS A 135 -15.42 -2.01 -12.65
CA HIS A 135 -14.15 -1.37 -12.28
C HIS A 135 -13.91 -1.33 -10.76
N ALA A 136 -14.89 -1.67 -9.91
CA ALA A 136 -14.65 -1.82 -8.48
C ALA A 136 -13.81 -3.07 -8.15
N ASN A 137 -13.73 -4.06 -9.04
CA ASN A 137 -12.79 -5.19 -8.90
C ASN A 137 -11.36 -4.87 -9.38
N THR A 138 -11.17 -3.78 -10.15
CA THR A 138 -9.85 -3.15 -10.36
C THR A 138 -9.58 -2.04 -9.36
N ALA A 139 -10.55 -1.68 -8.51
CA ALA A 139 -10.33 -0.96 -7.27
C ALA A 139 -9.78 -1.87 -6.16
N THR A 140 -8.82 -2.76 -6.47
CA THR A 140 -7.81 -3.15 -5.49
C THR A 140 -6.84 -1.99 -5.18
N SER A 141 -7.01 -0.84 -5.83
CA SER A 141 -6.21 0.36 -5.60
C SER A 141 -6.88 1.42 -4.69
N LEU A 142 -8.10 1.20 -4.20
CA LEU A 142 -8.70 2.11 -3.22
C LEU A 142 -9.35 1.35 -2.05
N VAL A 143 -8.72 1.54 -0.88
CA VAL A 143 -9.22 1.30 0.49
C VAL A 143 -8.98 -0.11 1.07
N GLY A 144 -7.84 -0.24 1.78
CA GLY A 144 -7.83 -0.86 3.11
C GLY A 144 -8.00 -2.37 3.23
N GLY A 145 -7.81 -3.14 2.15
CA GLY A 145 -7.70 -4.60 2.21
C GLY A 145 -6.26 -5.03 2.46
N SER A 146 -5.99 -5.57 3.64
CA SER A 146 -4.76 -6.22 4.13
C SER A 146 -3.64 -6.42 3.08
N GLY A 147 -2.66 -5.51 3.05
CA GLY A 147 -1.29 -5.82 2.59
C GLY A 147 -0.78 -5.24 1.26
N SER A 148 -1.42 -4.24 0.64
CA SER A 148 -0.84 -3.56 -0.55
C SER A 148 -0.54 -2.08 -0.29
N SER A 149 0.72 -1.69 -0.52
CA SER A 149 1.31 -0.37 -0.30
C SER A 149 0.63 0.72 -1.16
N ILE A 150 0.47 1.92 -0.60
CA ILE A 150 -0.15 3.12 -1.22
C ILE A 150 0.79 3.79 -2.26
N TRP A 151 1.97 3.21 -2.51
CA TRP A 151 3.00 3.74 -3.40
C TRP A 151 3.47 2.61 -4.33
N SER A 152 2.99 2.60 -5.57
CA SER A 152 3.25 1.52 -6.55
C SER A 152 4.71 1.50 -7.03
N THR A 153 5.24 0.28 -7.24
CA THR A 153 6.66 0.00 -7.49
C THR A 153 7.20 0.31 -8.88
N ASN A 154 8.53 0.39 -9.01
CA ASN A 154 9.26 -0.35 -10.06
C ASN A 154 10.39 -1.23 -9.44
N SER A 155 11.03 -2.07 -10.26
CA SER A 155 11.62 -3.35 -9.85
C SER A 155 12.83 -3.37 -8.90
N ASN A 156 13.31 -2.26 -8.32
CA ASN A 156 14.44 -2.25 -7.38
C ASN A 156 14.42 -1.00 -6.46
N ASP A 157 14.20 -1.15 -5.15
CA ASP A 157 14.38 -0.09 -4.10
C ASP A 157 13.19 0.83 -3.76
N ASP A 158 12.01 0.27 -3.43
CA ASP A 158 10.83 1.06 -3.07
C ASP A 158 10.41 1.05 -1.60
N VAL A 159 9.50 1.98 -1.27
CA VAL A 159 8.85 2.17 0.03
C VAL A 159 7.65 1.21 0.21
N TYR A 160 7.66 0.37 1.24
CA TYR A 160 6.68 -0.69 1.52
C TYR A 160 6.02 -0.49 2.89
N TYR A 161 4.70 -0.70 3.01
CA TYR A 161 3.97 -0.56 4.28
C TYR A 161 3.37 -1.91 4.74
N LEU A 162 3.59 -2.27 6.00
CA LEU A 162 3.01 -3.46 6.64
C LEU A 162 2.73 -3.18 8.12
N ASP A 163 1.50 -3.46 8.57
CA ASP A 163 1.05 -3.42 9.97
C ASP A 163 1.42 -2.14 10.77
N GLY A 164 1.46 -0.97 10.12
CA GLY A 164 1.79 0.32 10.75
C GLY A 164 3.21 0.81 10.48
N ASN A 165 4.05 -0.02 9.87
CA ASN A 165 5.46 0.27 9.62
C ASN A 165 5.73 0.57 8.14
N VAL A 166 6.69 1.45 7.86
CA VAL A 166 7.16 1.79 6.52
C VAL A 166 8.62 1.31 6.35
N GLY A 167 8.87 0.41 5.41
CA GLY A 167 10.21 -0.02 4.96
C GLY A 167 10.62 0.67 3.67
N ILE A 168 11.92 0.86 3.44
CA ILE A 168 12.46 1.32 2.14
C ILE A 168 13.49 0.27 1.70
N GLY A 169 13.26 -0.38 0.56
CA GLY A 169 14.09 -1.49 0.07
C GLY A 169 13.87 -2.83 0.78
N THR A 170 12.77 -3.00 1.54
CA THR A 170 12.43 -4.26 2.24
C THR A 170 10.92 -4.50 2.29
N ASN A 171 10.50 -5.77 2.26
CA ASN A 171 9.10 -6.21 2.28
C ASN A 171 8.63 -6.77 3.64
N ASP A 172 9.44 -6.67 4.69
CA ASP A 172 9.10 -7.08 6.06
C ASP A 172 9.50 -5.99 7.09
N PRO A 173 8.84 -4.81 7.08
CA PRO A 173 9.24 -3.70 7.91
C PRO A 173 8.77 -3.89 9.36
N ASN A 174 9.71 -4.09 10.27
CA ASN A 174 9.41 -4.22 11.70
C ASN A 174 9.49 -2.91 12.49
N ILE A 175 10.19 -1.90 11.95
CA ILE A 175 10.39 -0.48 12.32
C ILE A 175 11.24 0.04 11.15
N ILE A 176 11.09 1.30 10.73
CA ILE A 176 11.76 1.87 9.53
C ILE A 176 13.16 1.28 9.31
N ASN A 177 13.27 0.34 8.37
CA ASN A 177 14.48 -0.41 8.08
C ASN A 177 15.06 0.16 6.79
N PHE A 178 16.17 0.90 6.89
CA PHE A 178 16.92 1.37 5.73
C PHE A 178 17.81 0.21 5.27
N GLY A 179 17.30 -0.60 4.34
CA GLY A 179 18.00 -1.76 3.81
C GLY A 179 19.26 -1.40 3.03
N ASN A 180 20.27 -2.26 3.13
CA ASN A 180 21.57 -2.26 2.45
C ASN A 180 22.62 -1.19 2.84
N SER A 181 23.88 -1.66 2.83
CA SER A 181 25.09 -0.86 3.08
C SER A 181 25.09 0.44 2.28
N GLY A 182 25.14 1.58 2.96
CA GLY A 182 25.26 2.91 2.34
C GLY A 182 24.00 3.78 2.40
N THR A 183 22.91 3.34 3.04
CA THR A 183 21.76 4.20 3.28
C THR A 183 22.02 5.17 4.45
N VAL A 184 21.97 6.47 4.16
CA VAL A 184 22.10 7.55 5.15
C VAL A 184 20.75 8.24 5.30
N LEU A 185 20.17 8.22 6.49
CA LEU A 185 19.01 9.04 6.82
C LEU A 185 19.42 10.53 6.80
N THR A 186 19.07 11.24 5.73
CA THR A 186 19.32 12.67 5.58
C THR A 186 18.05 13.44 5.90
N ILE A 187 18.07 14.28 6.94
CA ILE A 187 16.96 15.18 7.29
C ILE A 187 17.39 16.60 6.91
N LEU A 188 16.80 17.14 5.84
CA LEU A 188 16.99 18.53 5.41
C LEU A 188 15.88 19.40 6.02
N THR A 189 16.24 20.57 6.53
CA THR A 189 15.28 21.64 6.84
C THR A 189 15.50 22.83 5.92
N ASP A 190 14.48 23.67 5.79
CA ASP A 190 14.62 25.00 5.19
C ASP A 190 15.36 25.95 6.15
N ASP A 191 15.70 27.14 5.64
CA ASP A 191 16.58 28.14 6.32
C ASP A 191 16.06 28.66 7.68
N ALA A 192 14.91 28.17 8.17
CA ALA A 192 14.34 28.52 9.47
C ALA A 192 13.90 27.32 10.34
N GLY A 193 13.96 26.07 9.84
CA GLY A 193 13.53 24.88 10.57
C GLY A 193 14.66 24.15 11.29
N ALA A 194 14.43 23.71 12.53
CA ALA A 194 15.30 22.75 13.20
C ALA A 194 14.87 21.31 12.84
N ALA A 195 15.76 20.50 12.27
CA ALA A 195 15.54 19.05 12.18
C ALA A 195 15.92 18.44 13.53
N THR A 196 14.95 17.86 14.22
CA THR A 196 15.20 17.14 15.47
C THR A 196 14.86 15.67 15.28
N ILE A 197 15.81 14.79 15.62
CA ILE A 197 15.52 13.38 15.84
C ILE A 197 15.23 13.23 17.33
N GLU A 198 13.95 13.00 17.68
CA GLU A 198 13.54 12.73 19.06
C GLU A 198 13.50 11.21 19.28
N MET A 199 14.38 10.71 20.16
CA MET A 199 14.38 9.31 20.58
C MET A 199 13.74 9.24 21.98
N VAL A 200 12.57 8.61 22.09
CA VAL A 200 11.80 8.51 23.34
C VAL A 200 11.71 7.04 23.75
N ALA A 201 12.14 6.71 24.97
CA ALA A 201 11.90 5.40 25.57
C ALA A 201 10.72 5.47 26.53
N ASP A 202 9.86 4.45 26.50
CA ASP A 202 8.80 4.28 27.48
C ASP A 202 9.40 3.86 28.84
N ARG A 203 9.07 4.60 29.90
CA ARG A 203 9.69 4.55 31.24
C ARG A 203 9.22 3.33 32.05
N SER A 204 9.44 2.10 31.57
CA SER A 204 9.01 0.90 32.33
C SER A 204 10.10 0.18 33.11
N GLN A 205 11.39 0.43 32.84
CA GLN A 205 12.51 -0.08 33.65
C GLN A 205 13.65 0.94 33.56
N ASP A 206 14.08 1.49 34.70
CA ASP A 206 15.26 2.35 34.76
C ASP A 206 16.47 1.60 34.16
N ASP A 207 17.25 2.29 33.32
CA ASP A 207 18.54 1.86 32.71
C ASP A 207 18.53 1.18 31.32
N GLN A 208 17.48 1.30 30.50
CA GLN A 208 17.57 0.94 29.07
C GLN A 208 18.02 2.12 28.19
N ALA A 209 19.09 1.92 27.43
CA ALA A 209 19.57 2.91 26.46
C ALA A 209 18.48 3.22 25.43
N VAL A 210 18.08 4.49 25.33
CA VAL A 210 17.04 4.98 24.42
C VAL A 210 17.45 4.85 22.94
N GLY A 211 18.74 4.61 22.68
CA GLY A 211 19.28 4.11 21.43
C GLY A 211 20.81 4.27 21.37
N TRP A 212 21.42 3.74 20.31
CA TRP A 212 22.87 3.80 20.08
C TRP A 212 23.13 4.49 18.75
N ILE A 213 24.07 5.44 18.73
CA ILE A 213 24.65 5.94 17.48
C ILE A 213 25.98 5.23 17.31
N ASN A 214 26.02 4.23 16.43
CA ASN A 214 27.25 3.50 16.09
C ASN A 214 27.90 4.13 14.88
N TYR A 215 29.12 4.62 15.05
CA TYR A 215 29.95 5.12 13.95
C TYR A 215 30.89 4.01 13.51
N ILE A 216 30.83 3.63 12.22
CA ILE A 216 31.61 2.50 11.68
C ILE A 216 33.02 2.95 11.24
N ASN A 217 33.28 4.27 11.19
CA ASN A 217 34.55 4.86 10.77
C ASN A 217 35.16 5.74 11.87
N ASP A 218 36.49 5.86 11.87
CA ASP A 218 37.30 6.47 12.94
C ASP A 218 37.19 8.01 13.10
N ASP A 219 36.37 8.71 12.31
CA ASP A 219 36.27 10.17 12.36
C ASP A 219 34.82 10.64 12.61
N VAL A 220 34.53 11.01 13.85
CA VAL A 220 33.26 11.65 14.27
C VAL A 220 33.52 13.12 14.51
N ARG A 221 33.07 13.99 13.60
CA ARG A 221 33.17 15.45 13.75
C ARG A 221 31.83 16.03 14.20
N VAL A 222 31.73 16.34 15.49
CA VAL A 222 30.65 17.21 16.00
C VAL A 222 31.13 18.65 15.82
N VAL A 223 30.57 19.36 14.84
CA VAL A 223 31.09 20.67 14.40
C VAL A 223 30.64 21.83 15.30
N ASP A 224 29.50 21.71 16.00
CA ASP A 224 28.96 22.80 16.83
C ASP A 224 28.65 22.41 18.28
N LEU A 225 27.60 21.65 18.57
CA LEU A 225 27.19 21.37 19.96
C LEU A 225 26.30 20.13 20.08
N LEU A 226 26.71 19.13 20.87
CA LEU A 226 25.85 18.03 21.31
C LEU A 226 25.20 18.40 22.65
N VAL A 227 23.90 18.70 22.66
CA VAL A 227 23.15 19.03 23.88
C VAL A 227 22.36 17.81 24.34
N LEU A 228 22.69 17.25 25.51
CA LEU A 228 21.92 16.21 26.18
C LEU A 228 21.19 16.81 27.38
N ARG A 229 19.85 16.91 27.33
CA ARG A 229 19.02 17.43 28.44
C ARG A 229 18.23 16.29 29.05
N ALA A 230 18.42 16.04 30.34
CA ALA A 230 17.51 15.21 31.11
C ALA A 230 16.29 16.04 31.53
N SER A 231 15.09 15.60 31.16
CA SER A 231 13.85 16.38 31.32
C SER A 231 13.34 16.48 32.77
N ASN A 232 13.98 15.81 33.74
CA ASN A 232 13.47 15.67 35.10
C ASN A 232 14.46 16.07 36.22
N GLY A 233 15.52 16.84 35.92
CA GLY A 233 16.45 17.32 36.95
C GLY A 233 17.40 16.26 37.52
N THR A 234 17.43 15.06 36.93
CA THR A 234 18.42 14.02 37.24
C THR A 234 19.59 14.15 36.28
N SER A 235 20.82 14.22 36.78
CA SER A 235 22.04 14.42 35.98
C SER A 235 22.16 13.34 34.90
N GLY A 236 22.00 13.72 33.63
CA GLY A 236 22.28 12.84 32.51
C GLY A 236 23.75 12.43 32.53
N LYS A 237 24.02 11.13 32.51
CA LYS A 237 25.38 10.59 32.56
C LYS A 237 25.92 10.47 31.13
N PHE A 238 26.78 11.39 30.71
CA PHE A 238 27.47 11.29 29.42
C PHE A 238 28.56 10.21 29.50
N VAL A 239 28.34 9.09 28.81
CA VAL A 239 29.28 7.95 28.80
C VAL A 239 30.01 7.85 27.46
N VAL A 240 31.32 8.07 27.44
CA VAL A 240 32.15 7.70 26.29
C VAL A 240 32.81 6.36 26.58
N ARG A 241 32.51 5.33 25.80
CA ARG A 241 33.19 4.02 25.87
C ARG A 241 34.01 3.84 24.61
N THR A 242 35.27 3.43 24.74
CA THR A 242 36.08 2.97 23.61
C THR A 242 36.33 1.47 23.72
N ASN A 243 36.46 0.79 22.58
CA ASN A 243 36.55 -0.68 22.51
C ASN A 243 37.84 -1.25 23.13
N ASN A 244 38.83 -0.40 23.43
CA ASN A 244 40.13 -0.78 23.99
C ASN A 244 40.43 -0.12 25.35
N GLY A 245 39.42 -0.05 26.25
CA GLY A 245 39.65 0.21 27.67
C GLY A 245 40.22 1.59 28.03
N GLY A 246 40.19 2.55 27.11
CA GLY A 246 40.70 3.91 27.31
C GLY A 246 39.73 4.92 26.70
N GLY A 247 38.69 5.27 27.43
CA GLY A 247 37.70 6.25 27.03
C GLY A 247 36.85 6.63 28.22
N GLY A 248 37.04 7.85 28.73
CA GLY A 248 36.24 8.41 29.80
C GLY A 248 35.33 9.51 29.26
N LEU A 249 34.03 9.40 29.53
CA LEU A 249 33.29 10.15 30.56
C LEU A 249 32.24 9.18 31.12
N GLY A 250 31.82 9.33 32.37
CA GLY A 250 31.59 8.22 33.33
C GLY A 250 30.64 7.09 32.92
N ALA A 251 31.07 5.83 33.08
CA ALA A 251 30.22 4.63 33.00
C ALA A 251 29.78 4.16 34.40
N ALA A 252 28.67 3.44 34.50
CA ALA A 252 28.36 2.69 35.73
C ALA A 252 29.48 1.67 35.95
N ASN A 253 29.94 1.53 37.19
CA ASN A 253 30.89 0.50 37.66
C ASN A 253 32.39 0.79 37.49
N MET A 254 32.83 2.04 37.25
CA MET A 254 34.25 2.40 37.34
C MET A 254 34.54 3.30 38.56
N THR A 255 35.63 3.02 39.28
CA THR A 255 36.13 3.72 40.48
C THR A 255 36.74 5.11 40.18
N TRP A 256 36.63 5.61 38.95
CA TRP A 256 37.25 6.86 38.51
C TRP A 256 36.20 7.80 37.92
N GLN A 257 35.91 8.91 38.61
CA GLN A 257 34.97 9.93 38.17
C GLN A 257 35.69 11.27 38.03
N PHE A 258 35.89 11.71 36.79
CA PHE A 258 36.07 13.11 36.46
C PHE A 258 34.66 13.72 36.40
N GLN A 259 34.37 14.67 37.28
CA GLN A 259 33.07 15.34 37.36
C GLN A 259 33.27 16.85 37.16
N ILE A 260 32.33 17.49 36.48
CA ILE A 260 32.21 18.96 36.49
C ILE A 260 31.01 19.30 37.38
N THR A 261 31.17 20.22 38.33
CA THR A 261 30.11 20.65 39.27
C THR A 261 29.11 21.56 38.57
N GLU A 262 27.98 21.85 39.22
CA GLU A 262 26.97 22.80 38.71
C GLU A 262 27.53 24.20 38.49
N ASP A 263 28.53 24.59 39.28
CA ASP A 263 29.25 25.86 39.17
C ASP A 263 30.38 25.83 38.12
N GLY A 264 30.61 24.69 37.47
CA GLY A 264 31.63 24.51 36.43
C GLY A 264 33.02 24.10 36.91
N ASP A 265 33.17 23.76 38.20
CA ASP A 265 34.46 23.31 38.76
C ASP A 265 34.75 21.85 38.41
N VAL A 266 36.04 21.51 38.26
CA VAL A 266 36.48 20.12 38.09
C VAL A 266 36.62 19.44 39.45
N PHE A 267 35.84 18.38 39.68
CA PHE A 267 35.89 17.54 40.87
C PHE A 267 36.56 16.19 40.56
N LEU A 268 37.60 15.87 41.32
CA LEU A 268 38.31 14.60 41.29
C LEU A 268 38.07 13.87 42.62
N HIS A 269 37.31 12.78 42.60
CA HIS A 269 36.84 12.12 43.84
C HIS A 269 37.94 11.40 44.63
N ASP A 270 38.94 10.82 43.97
CA ASP A 270 39.99 10.05 44.64
C ASP A 270 41.19 10.95 44.99
N SER A 271 41.57 11.04 46.27
CA SER A 271 42.74 11.77 46.76
C SER A 271 44.07 11.31 46.16
N SER A 272 44.09 10.08 45.61
CA SER A 272 45.22 9.51 44.88
C SER A 272 45.38 10.10 43.49
N ASN A 273 44.34 10.73 42.94
CA ASN A 273 44.30 11.22 41.57
C ASN A 273 44.60 12.71 41.47
N GLY A 274 45.05 13.10 40.29
CA GLY A 274 45.48 14.45 40.02
C GLY A 274 45.61 14.70 38.52
N ILE A 275 46.12 15.87 38.19
CA ILE A 275 46.32 16.29 36.80
C ILE A 275 47.75 15.89 36.39
N ILE A 276 47.89 15.14 35.30
CA ILE A 276 49.20 14.83 34.70
C ILE A 276 49.49 15.87 33.61
N MET A 277 50.61 16.58 33.75
CA MET A 277 51.08 17.59 32.80
C MET A 277 52.44 17.18 32.24
N VAL A 278 52.66 17.42 30.94
CA VAL A 278 53.95 17.20 30.29
C VAL A 278 54.75 18.49 30.31
N SER A 279 55.97 18.47 30.86
CA SER A 279 56.88 19.62 30.80
C SER A 279 57.57 19.71 29.43
N PRO A 280 58.13 20.88 29.04
CA PRO A 280 58.76 21.07 27.71
C PRO A 280 59.91 20.11 27.37
N ASN A 281 60.50 19.46 28.38
CA ASN A 281 61.52 18.42 28.21
C ASN A 281 60.95 17.00 28.03
N GLY A 282 59.62 16.84 27.89
CA GLY A 282 58.94 15.57 27.71
C GLY A 282 58.69 14.75 28.98
N SER A 283 59.05 15.27 30.17
CA SER A 283 58.76 14.60 31.44
C SER A 283 57.32 14.82 31.89
N CYS A 284 56.69 13.84 32.53
CA CYS A 284 55.34 13.96 33.06
C CYS A 284 55.31 14.19 34.57
N TRP A 285 54.41 15.07 35.00
CA TRP A 285 54.26 15.50 36.39
C TRP A 285 52.81 15.39 36.81
N LYS A 286 52.54 14.66 37.90
CA LYS A 286 51.23 14.55 38.50
C LYS A 286 51.09 15.58 39.61
N THR A 287 50.03 16.39 39.55
CA THR A 287 49.70 17.36 40.60
C THR A 287 48.43 16.94 41.33
N THR A 288 48.51 16.77 42.65
CA THR A 288 47.38 16.47 43.56
C THR A 288 47.24 17.57 44.61
N VAL A 289 46.22 17.47 45.47
CA VAL A 289 46.02 18.35 46.62
C VAL A 289 46.25 17.54 47.90
N ASN A 290 47.07 18.03 48.83
CA ASN A 290 47.26 17.39 50.14
C ASN A 290 46.18 17.80 51.16
N ASN A 291 46.18 17.17 52.33
CA ASN A 291 45.20 17.45 53.40
C ASN A 291 45.22 18.89 53.94
N SER A 292 46.23 19.70 53.60
CA SER A 292 46.29 21.12 53.94
C SER A 292 45.84 22.04 52.81
N GLY A 293 45.34 21.48 51.70
CA GLY A 293 44.91 22.25 50.52
C GLY A 293 46.04 22.71 49.60
N ASN A 294 47.29 22.28 49.85
CA ASN A 294 48.42 22.66 49.00
C ASN A 294 48.56 21.72 47.81
N LEU A 295 48.96 22.28 46.66
CA LEU A 295 49.33 21.49 45.49
C LEU A 295 50.62 20.72 45.77
N VAL A 296 50.61 19.44 45.46
CA VAL A 296 51.78 18.55 45.52
C VAL A 296 52.03 17.99 44.13
N THR A 297 53.21 18.28 43.59
CA THR A 297 53.61 17.82 42.25
C THR A 297 54.73 16.79 42.36
N THR A 298 54.51 15.62 41.76
CA THR A 298 55.48 14.52 41.74
C THR A 298 55.71 14.03 40.31
N SER A 299 56.94 13.61 40.00
CA SER A 299 57.23 12.98 38.71
C SER A 299 56.42 11.69 38.54
N THR A 300 55.94 11.42 37.32
CA THR A 300 55.16 10.22 36.98
C THR A 300 55.49 9.73 35.57
N THR A 301 55.13 8.49 35.26
CA THR A 301 55.15 7.97 33.89
C THR A 301 54.07 8.66 33.05
N CYS A 302 54.40 9.01 31.80
CA CYS A 302 53.42 9.57 30.87
C CYS A 302 52.39 8.51 30.47
N PRO A 303 51.09 8.81 30.53
CA PRO A 303 50.07 7.93 29.99
C PRO A 303 50.29 7.73 28.48
N GLN A 304 50.03 6.51 28.01
CA GLN A 304 50.04 6.14 26.59
C GLN A 304 48.71 6.54 25.93
#